data_AF-A0A3P9J432-F1
#
_entry.id   AF-A0A3P9J432-F1
#
_cell.length_a   1.000
_cell.length_b   1.000
_cell.length_c   1.000
_cell.angle_alpha   90.00
_cell.angle_beta   90.00
_cell.angle_gamma   90.00
#
_symmetry.space_group_name_H-M   'P 1'
#
loop_
_entity.id
_entity.type
_entity.pdbx_description
1 polymer ?
#
loop_
_entity_poly.entity_id
_entity_poly.type
_entity_poly.pdbx_seq_one_letter_code
_entity_poly.pdbx_strand_id
1 'polypeptide(L)'
;MASFIPGFQNKTRVAILAELDKEKRRLLQSQSMNSPGATIPLASSRPSLKEARDSAEQQHIAAQQKAALQHAHGHSSGFFITQDSSFGNLILPVLPRLEPEL
;
A
#
# COMPACT_ATOMS: atom_id res chain seq x y z
N MET A 1 27.73 -33.09 -22.17
CA MET A 1 27.57 -33.62 -20.80
C MET A 1 27.47 -32.44 -19.84
N ALA A 2 26.29 -32.13 -19.33
CA ALA A 2 26.10 -31.11 -18.29
C ALA A 2 25.41 -31.79 -17.10
N SER A 3 26.17 -32.00 -16.03
CA SER A 3 25.73 -32.63 -14.79
C SER A 3 24.87 -31.66 -13.98
N PHE A 4 23.59 -31.98 -13.82
CA PHE A 4 22.66 -31.30 -12.92
C PHE A 4 23.00 -31.72 -11.47
N ILE A 5 23.59 -30.83 -10.67
CA ILE A 5 23.97 -31.10 -9.28
C ILE A 5 22.74 -30.89 -8.38
N PRO A 6 22.17 -31.94 -7.75
CA PRO A 6 20.89 -31.85 -7.02
C PRO A 6 21.03 -31.30 -5.58
N GLY A 7 22.09 -30.53 -5.29
CA GLY A 7 22.41 -30.06 -3.93
C GLY A 7 22.47 -28.54 -3.74
N PHE A 8 22.54 -27.76 -4.81
CA PHE A 8 22.77 -26.30 -4.70
C PHE A 8 21.48 -25.52 -4.45
N GLN A 9 20.36 -25.96 -5.04
CA GLN A 9 19.06 -25.28 -4.93
C GLN A 9 18.50 -25.30 -3.49
N ASN A 10 18.86 -26.31 -2.71
CA ASN A 10 18.35 -26.46 -1.34
C ASN A 10 18.95 -25.40 -0.40
N LYS A 11 20.27 -25.15 -0.50
CA LYS A 11 20.95 -24.12 0.31
C LYS A 11 20.44 -22.72 -0.02
N THR A 12 20.22 -22.44 -1.31
CA THR A 12 19.62 -21.17 -1.75
C THR A 12 18.20 -21.00 -1.21
N ARG A 13 17.37 -22.05 -1.27
CA ARG A 13 16.02 -22.03 -0.70
C ARG A 13 16.03 -21.79 0.81
N VAL A 14 16.94 -22.44 1.54
CA VAL A 14 17.08 -22.26 3.00
C VAL A 14 17.51 -20.84 3.34
N ALA A 15 18.45 -20.26 2.57
CA ALA A 15 18.89 -18.87 2.76
C ALA A 15 17.74 -17.88 2.51
N ILE A 16 16.97 -18.07 1.44
CA ILE A 16 15.80 -17.23 1.13
C ILE A 16 14.75 -17.32 2.24
N LEU A 17 14.45 -18.53 2.73
CA LEU A 17 13.49 -18.71 3.82
C LEU A 17 13.95 -18.05 5.12
N ALA A 18 15.24 -18.15 5.44
CA ALA A 18 15.82 -17.52 6.62
C ALA A 18 15.79 -15.98 6.53
N GLU A 19 16.07 -15.41 5.35
CA GLU A 19 15.96 -13.98 5.08
C GLU A 19 14.51 -13.50 5.25
N LEU A 20 13.54 -14.23 4.68
CA LEU A 20 12.11 -13.91 4.80
C LEU A 20 11.61 -13.95 6.25
N ASP A 21 12.04 -14.93 7.06
CA ASP A 21 11.67 -15.01 8.48
C ASP A 21 12.32 -13.91 9.33
N LYS A 22 13.52 -13.46 8.96
CA LYS A 22 14.18 -12.32 9.59
C LYS A 22 13.44 -11.02 9.26
N GLU A 23 13.07 -10.82 8.00
CA GLU A 23 12.35 -9.63 7.54
C GLU A 23 10.94 -9.57 8.14
N LYS A 24 10.24 -10.70 8.21
CA LYS A 24 8.94 -10.81 8.91
C LYS A 24 9.05 -10.39 10.38
N ARG A 25 10.08 -10.85 11.11
CA ARG A 25 10.32 -10.45 12.51
C ARG A 25 10.68 -8.97 12.62
N ARG A 26 11.50 -8.44 11.72
CA ARG A 26 11.86 -7.01 11.67
C ARG A 26 10.62 -6.14 11.46
N LEU A 27 9.75 -6.51 10.52
CA LEU A 27 8.51 -5.79 10.25
C LEU A 27 7.57 -5.82 11.46
N LEU A 28 7.39 -6.98 12.10
CA LEU A 28 6.56 -7.12 13.30
C LEU A 28 7.12 -6.30 14.48
N GLN A 29 8.44 -6.28 14.66
CA GLN A 29 9.10 -5.46 15.68
C GLN A 29 9.05 -3.96 15.34
N SER A 30 9.18 -3.57 14.07
CA SER A 30 9.06 -2.18 13.63
C SER A 30 7.63 -1.64 13.78
N GLN A 31 6.62 -2.49 13.67
CA GLN A 31 5.25 -2.11 13.95
C GLN A 31 5.05 -1.76 15.44
N SER A 32 5.90 -2.30 16.34
CA SER A 32 5.89 -1.98 17.77
C SER A 32 6.56 -0.64 18.11
N MET A 33 7.35 -0.02 17.22
CA MET A 33 8.04 1.25 17.49
C MET A 33 7.51 2.44 16.68
N ASN A 34 6.59 2.24 15.73
CA ASN A 34 6.04 3.30 14.89
C ASN A 34 4.51 3.49 14.99
N SER A 35 3.88 2.97 16.04
CA SER A 35 2.47 3.26 16.34
C SER A 35 2.35 4.01 17.67
N PRO A 36 1.81 5.25 17.70
CA PRO A 36 1.17 5.76 18.89
C PRO A 36 -0.12 4.94 19.09
N GLY A 37 0.01 3.82 19.80
CA GLY A 37 -1.10 3.06 20.39
C GLY A 37 -1.83 2.10 19.45
N ALA A 38 -1.55 0.80 19.57
CA ALA A 38 -2.58 -0.24 19.54
C ALA A 38 -1.98 -1.58 20.00
N THR A 39 -2.10 -1.86 21.29
CA THR A 39 -2.11 -3.23 21.79
C THR A 39 -3.33 -3.95 21.17
N ILE A 40 -3.13 -5.08 20.51
CA ILE A 40 -4.22 -5.97 20.12
C ILE A 40 -4.35 -7.05 21.20
N PRO A 41 -5.39 -7.03 22.06
CA PRO A 41 -5.85 -8.25 22.68
C PRO A 41 -6.75 -9.01 21.70
N LEU A 42 -6.39 -10.27 21.46
CA LEU A 42 -7.25 -11.31 20.94
C LEU A 42 -8.47 -11.46 21.87
N ALA A 43 -9.58 -10.79 21.55
CA ALA A 43 -10.88 -11.09 22.14
C ALA A 43 -12.02 -10.56 21.24
N SER A 44 -12.77 -11.52 20.68
CA SER A 44 -14.24 -11.53 20.71
C SER A 44 -14.99 -10.33 20.10
N SER A 45 -15.58 -10.57 18.92
CA SER A 45 -16.91 -10.07 18.52
C SER A 45 -17.25 -8.61 18.88
N ARG A 46 -16.79 -7.65 18.06
CA ARG A 46 -17.32 -6.28 18.07
C ARG A 46 -17.57 -5.79 16.63
N PRO A 47 -18.79 -5.32 16.30
CA PRO A 47 -19.12 -4.88 14.94
C PRO A 47 -18.37 -3.61 14.47
N SER A 48 -17.74 -2.86 15.39
CA SER A 48 -17.02 -1.60 15.07
C SER A 48 -15.61 -1.74 14.49
N LEU A 49 -15.07 -2.95 14.32
CA LEU A 49 -13.75 -3.14 13.70
C LEU A 49 -13.76 -2.98 12.17
N LYS A 50 -14.92 -3.21 11.53
CA LYS A 50 -15.08 -3.01 10.09
C LYS A 50 -14.93 -1.55 9.71
N GLU A 51 -15.61 -0.66 10.43
CA GLU A 51 -15.60 0.79 10.19
C GLU A 51 -14.20 1.42 10.33
N ALA A 52 -13.41 0.96 11.30
CA ALA A 52 -12.04 1.45 11.48
C ALA A 52 -11.08 0.98 10.36
N ARG A 53 -11.28 -0.25 9.87
CA ARG A 53 -10.50 -0.81 8.76
C ARG A 53 -10.87 -0.13 7.43
N ASP A 54 -12.16 0.10 7.21
CA ASP A 54 -12.67 0.80 6.02
C ASP A 54 -12.21 2.27 6.03
N SER A 55 -12.14 2.91 7.20
CA SER A 55 -11.58 4.26 7.37
C SER A 55 -10.10 4.34 7.01
N ALA A 56 -9.30 3.34 7.42
CA ALA A 56 -7.89 3.28 7.07
C ALA A 56 -7.71 3.07 5.56
N GLU A 57 -8.46 2.16 4.94
CA GLU A 57 -8.42 1.95 3.48
C GLU A 57 -8.80 3.22 2.72
N GLN A 58 -9.88 3.90 3.13
CA GLN A 58 -10.30 5.16 2.52
C GLN A 58 -9.22 6.24 2.62
N GLN A 59 -8.53 6.34 3.77
CA GLN A 59 -7.42 7.27 3.95
C GLN A 59 -6.23 6.94 3.05
N HIS A 60 -5.90 5.65 2.90
CA HIS A 60 -4.80 5.22 2.02
C HIS A 60 -5.11 5.55 0.55
N ILE A 61 -6.34 5.29 0.10
CA ILE A 61 -6.78 5.63 -1.26
C ILE A 61 -6.72 7.15 -1.48
N ALA A 62 -7.23 7.94 -0.53
CA ALA A 62 -7.21 9.40 -0.61
C ALA A 62 -5.76 9.96 -0.67
N ALA A 63 -4.85 9.38 0.12
CA ALA A 63 -3.44 9.77 0.11
C ALA A 63 -2.77 9.48 -1.25
N GLN A 64 -3.04 8.31 -1.84
CA GLN A 64 -2.51 7.94 -3.16
C GLN A 64 -3.04 8.86 -4.27
N GLN A 65 -4.35 9.12 -4.28
CA GLN A 65 -4.98 10.06 -5.20
C GLN A 65 -4.34 11.45 -5.10
N LYS A 66 -4.14 11.96 -3.87
CA LYS A 66 -3.50 13.27 -3.63
C LYS A 66 -2.07 13.32 -4.15
N ALA A 67 -1.26 12.30 -3.88
CA ALA A 67 0.12 12.24 -4.34
C ALA A 67 0.21 12.21 -5.87
N ALA A 68 -0.62 11.41 -6.53
CA ALA A 68 -0.68 11.33 -7.99
C ALA A 68 -1.07 12.68 -8.62
N LEU A 69 -2.10 13.34 -8.08
CA LEU A 69 -2.55 14.64 -8.58
C LEU A 69 -1.49 15.73 -8.40
N GLN A 70 -0.82 15.78 -7.25
CA GLN A 70 0.26 16.73 -7.00
C GLN A 70 1.44 16.54 -7.96
N HIS A 71 1.83 15.29 -8.22
CA HIS A 71 2.86 14.97 -9.19
C HIS A 71 2.47 15.43 -10.60
N ALA A 72 1.21 15.19 -11.01
CA ALA A 72 0.72 15.66 -12.30
C ALA A 72 0.77 17.19 -12.43
N HIS A 73 0.35 17.94 -11.41
CA HIS A 73 0.44 19.42 -11.42
C HIS A 73 1.88 19.94 -11.51
N GLY A 74 2.85 19.22 -10.94
CA GLY A 74 4.26 19.61 -11.00
C GLY A 74 4.94 19.31 -12.34
N HIS A 75 4.41 18.37 -13.13
CA HIS A 75 5.07 17.85 -14.32
C HIS A 75 4.24 17.98 -15.61
N SER A 76 2.98 18.43 -15.52
CA SER A 76 2.07 18.57 -16.65
C SER A 76 1.20 19.81 -16.51
N SER A 77 0.90 20.44 -17.64
CA SER A 77 -0.05 21.56 -17.75
C SER A 77 -1.49 21.11 -18.01
N GLY A 78 -1.74 19.79 -18.04
CA GLY A 78 -3.09 19.24 -18.23
C GLY A 78 -3.98 19.41 -17.01
N PHE A 79 -5.31 19.30 -17.21
CA PHE A 79 -6.30 19.30 -16.14
C PHE A 79 -6.58 17.87 -15.71
N PHE A 80 -6.44 17.61 -14.41
CA PHE A 80 -6.58 16.27 -13.84
C PHE A 80 -7.60 16.27 -12.69
N ILE A 81 -8.33 15.16 -12.57
CA ILE A 81 -9.17 14.86 -11.39
C ILE A 81 -8.73 13.53 -10.80
N THR A 82 -9.00 13.31 -9.51
CA THR A 82 -8.72 12.02 -8.86
C THR A 82 -9.81 11.00 -9.15
N GLN A 83 -9.45 9.72 -9.03
CA GLN A 83 -10.36 8.58 -9.10
C GLN A 83 -9.97 7.51 -8.06
N ASP A 84 -10.96 6.79 -7.58
CA ASP A 84 -10.83 5.61 -6.71
C ASP A 84 -10.60 4.32 -7.51
N SER A 85 -9.72 4.38 -8.51
CA SER A 85 -9.42 3.23 -9.35
C SER A 85 -8.39 2.29 -8.71
N SER A 86 -8.73 1.00 -8.60
CA SER A 86 -7.77 -0.06 -8.19
C SER A 86 -6.85 -0.53 -9.32
N PHE A 87 -6.99 -0.01 -10.54
CA PHE A 87 -6.25 -0.45 -11.73
C PHE A 87 -5.20 0.57 -12.21
N GLY A 88 -4.75 1.46 -11.32
CA GLY A 88 -3.70 2.44 -11.61
C GLY A 88 -4.19 3.73 -12.26
N ASN A 89 -5.49 3.91 -12.46
CA ASN A 89 -6.06 5.18 -12.94
C ASN A 89 -6.40 6.11 -11.76
N LEU A 90 -5.42 6.42 -10.91
CA LEU A 90 -5.62 7.27 -9.73
C LEU A 90 -5.99 8.73 -10.08
N ILE A 91 -5.63 9.15 -11.29
CA ILE A 91 -6.01 10.44 -11.87
C ILE A 91 -6.44 10.26 -13.33
N LEU A 92 -7.35 11.11 -13.80
CA LEU A 92 -7.77 11.16 -15.20
C LEU A 92 -7.58 12.56 -15.79
N PRO A 93 -7.05 12.66 -17.02
CA PRO A 93 -7.07 13.90 -17.77
C PRO A 93 -8.50 14.24 -18.19
N VAL A 94 -8.92 15.49 -17.97
CA VAL A 94 -10.27 15.98 -18.29
C VAL A 94 -10.22 17.37 -18.91
N LEU A 95 -11.34 17.83 -19.45
CA LEU A 95 -11.51 19.24 -19.79
C LEU A 95 -11.62 20.11 -18.52
N PRO A 96 -11.18 21.37 -18.55
CA PRO A 96 -11.37 22.30 -17.44
C PRO A 96 -12.84 22.38 -17.02
N ARG A 97 -13.10 22.29 -15.72
CA ARG A 97 -14.44 22.53 -15.16
C ARG A 97 -14.56 24.03 -14.90
N LEU A 98 -15.54 24.67 -15.53
CA LEU A 98 -15.90 26.06 -15.26
C LEU A 98 -17.04 26.04 -14.25
N GLU A 99 -16.85 26.65 -13.08
CA GLU A 99 -17.93 26.86 -12.14
C GLU A 99 -18.91 27.89 -12.75
N PRO A 100 -20.23 27.64 -12.74
CA PRO A 100 -21.18 28.65 -13.18
C PRO A 100 -21.10 29.85 -12.22
N GLU A 101 -20.93 31.05 -12.78
CA GLU A 101 -21.04 32.31 -12.04
C GLU A 101 -22.44 32.36 -11.41
N LEU A 102 -22.50 32.35 -10.07
CA LEU A 102 -23.74 32.43 -9.28
C LEU A 102 -24.31 33.85 -9.26
#